data_AF-A0A821XGM0-F1
#
_entry.id   AF-A0A821XGM0-F1
#
_cell.length_a   1.000
_cell.length_b   1.000
_cell.length_c   1.000
_cell.angle_alpha   90.00
_cell.angle_beta   90.00
_cell.angle_gamma   90.00
#
_symmetry.space_group_name_H-M   'P 1'
#
loop_
_entity.id
_entity.type
_entity.pdbx_description
1 polymer ?
#
loop_
_entity_poly.entity_id
_entity_poly.type
_entity_poly.pdbx_seq_one_letter_code
_entity_poly.pdbx_strand_id
1 'polypeptide(L)'
;MKVHWSEYKSETNTIKLIMFRCSRIFIHRRLLIICIIISCIISFKHFLIVSSLLDKQSINHKSVVYNASDPFVMTNLIDQFLHTTDYNERDQLWSLVVQSWSKSFELYLKRTKTICSLSSSSLLSFEFIDQYLNQYTKKLLVDNIDFQRRLTAFGLFFDYNVKDIRSKNHHILHNMYLSSCTYFELIVLIMKVQYVLLELNIDYFIGQNTLLGALRHHDIVPWHSIVEFNLPLLSKAKFIENINKNFQLVLQQVNNAYINKKQNGFIYKVFTADKSWPQIEIYFYQENSTHIFDSYNNNHLNMKIGYLQKNDVFPFQFRPFGPILIHSIRNPYAMISLPKLNICENLAWNHRLEKA
;
A
#
# COMPACT_ATOMS: atom_id res chain seq x y z
N MET A 1 -23.76 17.23 22.20
CA MET A 1 -23.91 18.50 21.45
C MET A 1 -24.22 18.17 20.00
N LYS A 2 -25.39 18.58 19.47
CA LYS A 2 -25.68 18.53 18.03
C LYS A 2 -25.04 19.76 17.39
N VAL A 3 -23.98 19.57 16.62
CA VAL A 3 -23.37 20.64 15.80
C VAL A 3 -24.16 20.76 14.50
N HIS A 4 -24.56 21.97 14.13
CA HIS A 4 -25.32 22.28 12.93
C HIS A 4 -24.45 22.14 11.66
N TRP A 5 -24.46 20.95 11.06
CA TRP A 5 -23.74 20.64 9.81
C TRP A 5 -24.22 21.43 8.58
N SER A 6 -25.38 22.10 8.67
CA SER A 6 -25.93 22.91 7.58
C SER A 6 -25.12 24.17 7.29
N GLU A 7 -24.46 24.77 8.29
CA GLU A 7 -23.68 25.99 8.10
C GLU A 7 -22.36 25.73 7.36
N TYR A 8 -21.67 24.63 7.70
CA TYR A 8 -20.40 24.23 7.08
C TYR A 8 -20.53 23.92 5.58
N LYS A 9 -21.66 23.34 5.17
CA LYS A 9 -21.94 23.03 3.76
C LYS A 9 -22.25 24.29 2.95
N SER A 10 -22.77 25.35 3.59
CA SER A 10 -23.04 26.64 2.94
C SER A 10 -21.75 27.43 2.70
N GLU A 11 -20.83 27.42 3.68
CA GLU A 11 -19.57 28.16 3.59
C GLU A 11 -18.62 27.55 2.55
N THR A 12 -18.52 26.22 2.49
CA THR A 12 -17.70 25.51 1.50
C THR A 12 -18.18 25.71 0.07
N ASN A 13 -19.49 25.80 -0.16
CA ASN A 13 -20.06 26.14 -1.48
C ASN A 13 -19.79 27.60 -1.86
N THR A 14 -19.81 28.51 -0.88
CA THR A 14 -19.50 29.93 -1.10
C THR A 14 -18.03 30.13 -1.49
N ILE A 15 -17.10 29.43 -0.83
CA ILE A 15 -15.66 29.46 -1.17
C ILE A 15 -15.42 28.91 -2.58
N LYS A 16 -16.07 27.80 -2.96
CA LYS A 16 -15.98 27.24 -4.32
C LYS A 16 -16.51 28.22 -5.37
N LEU A 17 -17.60 28.93 -5.08
CA LEU A 17 -18.19 29.92 -5.98
C LEU A 17 -17.27 31.14 -6.16
N ILE A 18 -16.62 31.60 -5.08
CA ILE A 18 -15.66 32.71 -5.12
C ILE A 18 -14.42 32.32 -5.94
N MET A 19 -13.84 31.14 -5.71
CA MET A 19 -12.69 30.67 -6.48
C MET A 19 -13.01 30.45 -7.97
N PHE A 20 -14.20 29.93 -8.27
CA PHE A 20 -14.67 29.74 -9.65
C PHE A 20 -14.93 31.07 -10.38
N ARG A 21 -15.33 32.13 -9.66
CA ARG A 21 -15.48 33.47 -10.22
C ARG A 21 -14.14 34.19 -10.39
N CYS A 22 -13.19 34.03 -9.46
CA CYS A 22 -11.84 34.60 -9.61
C CYS A 22 -11.07 33.98 -10.80
N SER A 23 -11.28 32.70 -11.14
CA SER A 23 -10.58 32.05 -12.27
C SER A 23 -11.02 32.52 -13.65
N ARG A 24 -12.19 33.18 -13.78
CA ARG A 24 -12.68 33.75 -15.05
C ARG A 24 -12.29 35.21 -15.28
N ILE A 25 -11.70 35.89 -14.29
CA ILE A 25 -11.35 37.32 -14.36
C ILE A 25 -9.82 37.45 -14.49
N PHE A 26 -9.28 37.03 -15.64
CA PHE A 26 -7.83 37.11 -15.94
C PHE A 26 -7.48 38.34 -16.80
N ILE A 27 -8.05 39.51 -16.49
CA ILE A 27 -7.74 40.75 -17.23
C ILE A 27 -7.15 41.86 -16.33
N HIS A 28 -7.26 41.78 -15.00
CA HIS A 28 -6.69 42.81 -14.11
C HIS A 28 -5.84 42.25 -12.96
N ARG A 29 -4.52 42.50 -13.04
CA ARG A 29 -3.53 42.15 -12.00
C ARG A 29 -3.91 42.62 -10.58
N ARG A 30 -4.64 43.74 -10.45
CA ARG A 30 -5.10 44.26 -9.15
C ARG A 30 -6.19 43.39 -8.50
N LEU A 31 -7.08 42.78 -9.30
CA LEU A 31 -8.14 41.89 -8.79
C LEU A 31 -7.57 40.53 -8.35
N LEU A 32 -6.52 40.04 -9.01
CA LEU A 32 -5.83 38.81 -8.61
C LEU A 32 -5.21 38.95 -7.21
N ILE A 33 -4.55 40.08 -6.93
CA ILE A 33 -3.95 40.35 -5.60
C ILE A 33 -5.04 40.37 -4.52
N ILE A 34 -6.19 40.98 -4.80
CA ILE A 34 -7.32 41.00 -3.87
C ILE A 34 -7.89 39.59 -3.64
N CYS A 35 -8.08 38.78 -4.69
CA CYS A 35 -8.53 37.39 -4.54
C CYS A 35 -7.52 36.56 -3.70
N ILE A 36 -6.21 36.76 -3.87
CA ILE A 36 -5.18 36.08 -3.08
C ILE A 36 -5.26 36.50 -1.61
N ILE A 37 -5.34 37.81 -1.32
CA ILE A 37 -5.43 38.31 0.06
C ILE A 37 -6.70 37.77 0.75
N ILE A 38 -7.86 37.82 0.07
CA ILE A 38 -9.11 37.29 0.62
C ILE A 38 -9.00 35.78 0.87
N SER A 39 -8.41 35.02 -0.05
CA SER A 39 -8.18 33.59 0.14
C SER A 39 -7.28 33.32 1.35
N CYS A 40 -6.20 34.07 1.53
CA CYS A 40 -5.32 33.95 2.68
C CYS A 40 -6.04 34.27 4.01
N ILE A 41 -6.87 35.31 4.05
CA ILE A 41 -7.64 35.67 5.24
C ILE A 41 -8.64 34.57 5.61
N ILE A 42 -9.34 33.99 4.61
CA ILE A 42 -10.29 32.90 4.83
C ILE A 42 -9.56 31.66 5.36
N SER A 43 -8.44 31.28 4.75
CA SER A 43 -7.62 30.15 5.21
C SER A 43 -7.10 30.36 6.63
N PHE A 44 -6.65 31.57 6.97
CA PHE A 44 -6.17 31.90 8.31
C PHE A 44 -7.30 31.85 9.36
N LYS A 45 -8.50 32.35 9.02
CA LYS A 45 -9.66 32.27 9.90
C LYS A 45 -10.11 30.82 10.13
N HIS A 46 -10.07 29.99 9.08
CA HIS A 46 -10.36 28.55 9.18
C HIS A 46 -9.34 27.84 10.07
N PHE A 47 -8.06 28.16 9.91
CA PHE A 47 -6.99 27.64 10.76
C PHE A 47 -7.21 28.00 12.24
N LEU A 48 -7.55 29.25 12.57
CA LEU A 48 -7.83 29.67 13.95
C LEU A 48 -9.05 28.96 14.55
N ILE A 49 -10.11 28.74 13.76
CA ILE A 49 -11.30 28.00 14.22
C ILE A 49 -10.92 26.55 14.54
N VAL A 50 -10.20 25.88 13.62
CA VAL A 50 -9.74 24.50 13.82
C VAL A 50 -8.81 24.39 15.04
N SER A 51 -7.84 25.31 15.18
CA SER A 51 -6.96 25.35 16.34
C SER A 51 -7.73 25.53 17.65
N SER A 52 -8.71 26.44 17.70
CA SER A 52 -9.52 26.67 18.91
C SER A 52 -10.42 25.48 19.28
N LEU A 53 -10.83 24.68 18.29
CA LEU A 53 -11.61 23.45 18.50
C LEU A 53 -10.73 22.32 19.02
N LEU A 54 -9.47 22.25 18.57
CA LEU A 54 -8.47 21.30 19.05
C LEU A 54 -8.01 21.65 20.48
N ASP A 55 -7.79 22.93 20.79
CA ASP A 55 -7.42 23.37 22.15
C ASP A 55 -8.54 23.11 23.17
N LYS A 56 -9.81 23.21 22.76
CA LYS A 56 -10.95 22.85 23.63
C LYS A 56 -11.11 21.33 23.81
N GLN A 57 -10.39 20.51 23.05
CA GLN A 57 -10.33 19.06 23.20
C GLN A 57 -9.11 18.59 24.02
N SER A 58 -8.33 19.48 24.65
CA SER A 58 -7.31 19.06 25.62
C SER A 58 -7.97 18.46 26.86
N ILE A 59 -8.13 17.13 26.81
CA ILE A 59 -8.86 16.29 27.75
C ILE A 59 -7.98 15.98 28.97
N ASN A 60 -8.56 16.17 30.16
CA ASN A 60 -8.13 15.54 31.42
C ASN A 60 -7.96 14.02 31.21
N HIS A 61 -6.83 13.44 31.65
CA HIS A 61 -6.44 12.01 31.61
C HIS A 61 -7.41 11.04 32.34
N LYS A 62 -8.70 11.05 32.03
CA LYS A 62 -9.60 9.93 32.30
C LYS A 62 -9.49 8.97 31.11
N SER A 63 -9.44 7.68 31.39
CA SER A 63 -9.36 6.58 30.42
C SER A 63 -10.45 6.70 29.35
N VAL A 64 -10.13 7.36 28.24
CA VAL A 64 -10.99 7.41 27.07
C VAL A 64 -10.97 6.02 26.44
N VAL A 65 -12.10 5.33 26.47
CA VAL A 65 -12.30 4.11 25.69
C VAL A 65 -12.34 4.52 24.23
N TYR A 66 -11.22 4.41 23.54
CA TYR A 66 -11.14 4.68 22.12
C TYR A 66 -11.95 3.63 21.35
N ASN A 67 -12.87 4.06 20.50
CA ASN A 67 -13.45 3.16 19.51
C ASN A 67 -12.37 2.88 18.45
N ALA A 68 -11.63 1.77 18.63
CA ALA A 68 -10.47 1.40 17.81
C ALA A 68 -10.75 1.25 16.31
N SER A 69 -12.03 1.29 15.89
CA SER A 69 -12.47 1.25 14.50
C SER A 69 -12.64 2.62 13.83
N ASP A 70 -12.48 3.71 14.58
CA ASP A 70 -12.67 5.07 14.10
C ASP A 70 -11.39 5.59 13.40
N PRO A 71 -11.50 6.12 12.16
CA PRO A 71 -10.41 6.82 11.47
C PRO A 71 -9.62 7.79 12.30
N PHE A 72 -10.35 8.64 13.01
CA PHE A 72 -9.80 9.78 13.69
C PHE A 72 -9.01 9.33 14.91
N VAL A 73 -9.36 8.19 15.50
CA VAL A 73 -8.61 7.57 16.59
C VAL A 73 -7.23 7.14 16.08
N MET A 74 -7.15 6.46 14.93
CA MET A 74 -5.84 6.05 14.40
C MET A 74 -4.97 7.25 14.05
N THR A 75 -5.52 8.28 13.39
CA THR A 75 -4.76 9.52 13.09
C THR A 75 -4.22 10.17 14.36
N ASN A 76 -5.06 10.29 15.40
CA ASN A 76 -4.68 10.92 16.65
C ASN A 76 -3.63 10.09 17.41
N LEU A 77 -3.76 8.76 17.44
CA LEU A 77 -2.76 7.88 18.05
C LEU A 77 -1.41 7.98 17.34
N ILE A 78 -1.43 8.05 16.01
CA ILE A 78 -0.24 8.25 15.18
C ILE A 78 0.41 9.61 15.47
N ASP A 79 -0.40 10.67 15.55
CA ASP A 79 0.08 12.03 15.82
C ASP A 79 0.68 12.15 17.23
N GLN A 80 -0.01 11.62 18.25
CA GLN A 80 0.52 11.54 19.62
C GLN A 80 1.84 10.78 19.63
N PHE A 81 1.85 9.60 19.02
CA PHE A 81 3.03 8.76 18.93
C PHE A 81 4.24 9.51 18.35
N LEU A 82 4.04 10.31 17.29
CA LEU A 82 5.11 11.07 16.63
C LEU A 82 5.71 12.16 17.51
N HIS A 83 4.90 12.79 18.35
CA HIS A 83 5.30 13.91 19.18
C HIS A 83 5.79 13.49 20.57
N THR A 84 5.45 12.27 21.01
CA THR A 84 5.93 11.72 22.28
C THR A 84 7.44 11.43 22.23
N THR A 85 8.19 12.07 23.13
CA THR A 85 9.62 11.83 23.33
C THR A 85 9.92 10.75 24.38
N ASP A 86 8.95 10.46 25.27
CA ASP A 86 9.09 9.43 26.29
C ASP A 86 9.03 8.03 25.68
N TYR A 87 10.00 7.18 26.02
CA TYR A 87 10.12 5.85 25.43
C TYR A 87 8.98 4.91 25.84
N ASN A 88 8.56 4.94 27.12
CA ASN A 88 7.53 4.03 27.63
C ASN A 88 6.15 4.40 27.08
N GLU A 89 5.83 5.69 27.05
CA GLU A 89 4.60 6.22 26.46
C GLU A 89 4.57 5.91 24.96
N ARG A 90 5.70 6.05 24.27
CA ARG A 90 5.84 5.69 22.85
C ARG A 90 5.52 4.21 22.60
N ASP A 91 6.06 3.29 23.39
CA ASP A 91 5.76 1.85 23.28
C ASP A 91 4.27 1.52 23.55
N GLN A 92 3.64 2.24 24.49
CA GLN A 92 2.21 2.12 24.75
C GLN A 92 1.36 2.62 23.59
N LEU A 93 1.66 3.82 23.07
CA LEU A 93 0.99 4.40 21.90
C LEU A 93 1.13 3.50 20.67
N TRP A 94 2.31 2.90 20.48
CA TRP A 94 2.53 1.94 19.42
C TRP A 94 1.62 0.71 19.53
N SER A 95 1.51 0.15 20.74
CA SER A 95 0.61 -0.98 21.01
C SER A 95 -0.85 -0.64 20.67
N LEU A 96 -1.28 0.59 20.98
CA LEU A 96 -2.61 1.09 20.62
C LEU A 96 -2.79 1.27 19.10
N VAL A 97 -1.76 1.76 18.40
CA VAL A 97 -1.76 1.85 16.92
C VAL A 97 -1.91 0.47 16.29
N VAL A 98 -1.12 -0.52 16.73
CA VAL A 98 -1.20 -1.91 16.23
C VAL A 98 -2.59 -2.51 16.52
N GLN A 99 -3.14 -2.29 17.71
CA GLN A 99 -4.48 -2.77 18.07
C GLN A 99 -5.58 -2.13 17.20
N SER A 100 -5.52 -0.82 16.99
CA SER A 100 -6.46 -0.11 16.11
C SER A 100 -6.34 -0.58 14.66
N TRP A 101 -5.13 -0.89 14.21
CA TRP A 101 -4.89 -1.45 12.89
C TRP A 101 -5.45 -2.86 12.74
N SER A 102 -5.18 -3.76 13.69
CA SER A 102 -5.77 -5.11 13.72
C SER A 102 -7.30 -5.02 13.64
N LYS A 103 -7.91 -4.12 14.42
CA LYS A 103 -9.38 -3.95 14.41
C LYS A 103 -9.92 -3.41 13.08
N SER A 104 -9.22 -2.45 12.48
CA SER A 104 -9.57 -1.91 11.16
C SER A 104 -9.49 -2.99 10.08
N PHE A 105 -8.45 -3.84 10.16
CA PHE A 105 -8.26 -4.95 9.25
C PHE A 105 -9.33 -6.03 9.43
N GLU A 106 -9.71 -6.36 10.66
CA GLU A 106 -10.82 -7.27 10.97
C GLU A 106 -12.14 -6.79 10.33
N LEU A 107 -12.46 -5.50 10.47
CA LEU A 107 -13.66 -4.92 9.87
C LEU A 107 -13.61 -4.97 8.34
N TYR A 108 -12.45 -4.71 7.76
CA TYR A 108 -12.22 -4.83 6.32
C TYR A 108 -12.45 -6.27 5.83
N LEU A 109 -11.90 -7.28 6.52
CA LEU A 109 -12.13 -8.69 6.21
C LEU A 109 -13.60 -9.07 6.35
N LYS A 110 -14.27 -8.64 7.43
CA LYS A 110 -15.68 -8.93 7.70
C LYS A 110 -16.59 -8.37 6.61
N ARG A 111 -16.39 -7.11 6.21
CA ARG A 111 -17.14 -6.48 5.11
C ARG A 111 -16.91 -7.22 3.80
N THR A 112 -15.67 -7.60 3.52
CA THR A 112 -15.34 -8.26 2.26
C THR A 112 -15.92 -9.67 2.18
N LYS A 113 -15.94 -10.42 3.30
CA LYS A 113 -16.63 -11.71 3.41
C LYS A 113 -18.09 -11.60 2.97
N THR A 114 -18.80 -10.57 3.44
CA THR A 114 -20.21 -10.35 3.11
C THR A 114 -20.41 -10.01 1.63
N ILE A 115 -19.50 -9.26 1.02
CA ILE A 115 -19.61 -8.81 -0.38
C ILE A 115 -19.23 -9.91 -1.37
N CYS A 116 -18.23 -10.73 -1.03
CA CYS A 116 -17.56 -11.60 -1.98
C CYS A 116 -17.92 -13.08 -1.86
N SER A 117 -18.81 -13.45 -0.93
CA SER A 117 -19.23 -14.84 -0.70
C SER A 117 -18.05 -15.81 -0.57
N LEU A 118 -16.96 -15.33 0.03
CA LEU A 118 -15.70 -16.06 0.13
C LEU A 118 -15.87 -17.30 1.02
N SER A 119 -15.28 -18.41 0.60
CA SER A 119 -15.25 -19.65 1.39
C SER A 119 -14.53 -19.41 2.72
N SER A 120 -14.92 -20.14 3.78
CA SER A 120 -14.33 -19.99 5.11
C SER A 120 -12.80 -20.22 5.12
N SER A 121 -12.28 -21.09 4.25
CA SER A 121 -10.84 -21.39 4.12
C SER A 121 -10.02 -20.26 3.47
N SER A 122 -10.66 -19.35 2.74
CA SER A 122 -9.99 -18.21 2.09
C SER A 122 -9.79 -17.02 3.02
N LEU A 123 -10.48 -17.00 4.17
CA LEU A 123 -10.40 -15.90 5.13
C LEU A 123 -9.25 -16.09 6.10
N LEU A 124 -8.61 -14.98 6.43
CA LEU A 124 -7.64 -14.90 7.51
C LEU A 124 -8.38 -15.01 8.85
N SER A 125 -7.89 -15.86 9.74
CA SER A 125 -8.34 -15.85 11.14
C SER A 125 -7.87 -14.58 11.83
N PHE A 126 -8.58 -14.15 12.87
CA PHE A 126 -8.15 -13.03 13.70
C PHE A 126 -6.75 -13.28 14.29
N GLU A 127 -6.54 -14.49 14.77
CA GLU A 127 -5.25 -14.97 15.28
C GLU A 127 -4.12 -14.79 14.25
N PHE A 128 -4.37 -15.10 12.97
CA PHE A 128 -3.37 -14.89 11.92
C PHE A 128 -3.03 -13.41 11.73
N ILE A 129 -4.02 -12.51 11.74
CA ILE A 129 -3.79 -11.07 11.57
C ILE A 129 -2.90 -10.57 12.70
N ASP A 130 -3.21 -10.93 13.94
CA ASP A 130 -2.42 -10.53 15.09
C ASP A 130 -0.99 -11.10 15.03
N GLN A 131 -0.84 -12.39 14.69
CA GLN A 131 0.48 -13.00 14.49
C GLN A 131 1.28 -12.29 13.39
N TYR A 132 0.65 -12.02 12.25
CA TYR A 132 1.25 -11.28 11.14
C TYR A 132 1.70 -9.90 11.58
N LEU A 133 0.82 -9.11 12.19
CA LEU A 133 1.11 -7.75 12.65
C LEU A 133 2.23 -7.72 13.69
N ASN A 134 2.25 -8.71 14.60
CA ASN A 134 3.31 -8.85 15.59
C ASN A 134 4.67 -9.17 14.96
N GLN A 135 4.74 -10.12 14.01
CA GLN A 135 5.99 -10.42 13.31
C GLN A 135 6.47 -9.24 12.47
N TYR A 136 5.54 -8.58 11.79
CA TYR A 136 5.82 -7.40 10.99
C TYR A 136 6.39 -6.25 11.84
N THR A 137 5.76 -6.02 12.99
CA THR A 137 6.19 -5.02 13.98
C THR A 137 7.59 -5.30 14.50
N LYS A 138 7.89 -6.56 14.85
CA LYS A 138 9.24 -6.96 15.27
C LYS A 138 10.28 -6.64 14.19
N LYS A 139 9.99 -6.95 12.93
CA LYS A 139 10.87 -6.65 11.81
C LYS A 139 11.09 -5.13 11.65
N LEU A 140 10.03 -4.33 11.72
CA LEU A 140 10.12 -2.87 11.67
C LEU A 140 10.98 -2.28 12.79
N LEU A 141 10.92 -2.86 14.00
CA LEU A 141 11.74 -2.44 15.14
C LEU A 141 13.21 -2.76 14.94
N VAL A 142 13.53 -3.97 14.45
CA VAL A 142 14.90 -4.44 14.19
C VAL A 142 15.60 -3.61 13.13
N ASP A 143 14.89 -3.26 12.04
CA ASP A 143 15.49 -2.55 10.91
C ASP A 143 15.76 -1.06 11.20
N ASN A 144 15.50 -0.59 12.44
CA ASN A 144 15.68 0.78 12.91
C ASN A 144 15.12 1.85 11.94
N ILE A 145 14.00 1.52 11.31
CA ILE A 145 13.40 2.38 10.29
C ILE A 145 12.87 3.62 10.98
N ASP A 146 13.23 4.78 10.43
CA ASP A 146 12.72 6.09 10.81
C ASP A 146 11.20 6.04 11.02
N PHE A 147 10.78 6.38 12.23
CA PHE A 147 9.41 6.21 12.69
C PHE A 147 8.40 7.02 11.87
N GLN A 148 8.80 8.17 11.31
CA GLN A 148 7.95 8.94 10.41
C GLN A 148 7.55 8.13 9.16
N ARG A 149 8.46 7.28 8.65
CA ARG A 149 8.18 6.42 7.48
C ARG A 149 7.25 5.26 7.82
N ARG A 150 7.26 4.78 9.07
CA ARG A 150 6.33 3.73 9.53
C ARG A 150 4.88 4.21 9.41
N LEU A 151 4.62 5.49 9.70
CA LEU A 151 3.27 6.03 9.85
C LEU A 151 2.65 6.53 8.55
N THR A 152 3.43 7.04 7.60
CA THR A 152 2.94 7.28 6.23
C THR A 152 2.48 5.97 5.57
N ALA A 153 3.13 4.88 5.97
CA ALA A 153 2.81 3.55 5.49
C ALA A 153 1.49 3.03 6.10
N PHE A 154 1.19 3.38 7.37
CA PHE A 154 -0.11 3.10 8.02
C PHE A 154 -1.27 3.99 7.53
N GLY A 155 -1.07 4.73 6.44
CA GLY A 155 -1.98 5.70 5.85
C GLY A 155 -3.44 5.28 5.89
N LEU A 156 -4.10 5.73 6.95
CA LEU A 156 -5.53 5.98 7.16
C LEU A 156 -6.42 5.44 6.03
N PHE A 157 -6.86 4.19 6.23
CA PHE A 157 -7.85 3.48 5.40
C PHE A 157 -9.27 4.01 5.59
N PHE A 158 -9.42 5.32 5.52
CA PHE A 158 -10.68 5.97 5.73
C PHE A 158 -10.97 6.80 4.51
N ASP A 159 -11.80 6.19 3.68
CA ASP A 159 -12.39 6.79 2.49
C ASP A 159 -11.52 6.82 1.24
N TYR A 160 -10.65 5.81 1.06
CA TYR A 160 -10.50 5.26 -0.29
C TYR A 160 -11.85 4.66 -0.68
N ASN A 161 -12.76 5.52 -1.13
CA ASN A 161 -13.96 5.11 -1.82
C ASN A 161 -13.47 4.56 -3.17
N VAL A 162 -13.00 3.31 -3.13
CA VAL A 162 -12.59 2.53 -4.28
C VAL A 162 -13.73 2.52 -5.30
N LYS A 163 -14.99 2.64 -4.86
CA LYS A 163 -16.12 2.86 -5.77
C LYS A 163 -16.12 4.23 -6.44
N ASP A 164 -15.73 5.33 -5.80
CA ASP A 164 -15.68 6.67 -6.43
C ASP A 164 -14.53 6.83 -7.43
N ILE A 165 -13.35 6.27 -7.14
CA ILE A 165 -12.24 6.29 -8.09
C ILE A 165 -12.55 5.37 -9.29
N ARG A 166 -13.19 4.21 -9.04
CA ARG A 166 -13.60 3.29 -10.11
C ARG A 166 -14.81 3.82 -10.89
N SER A 167 -15.77 4.46 -10.24
CA SER A 167 -17.00 4.97 -10.88
C SER A 167 -16.72 6.11 -11.84
N LYS A 168 -15.77 7.00 -11.50
CA LYS A 168 -15.36 8.10 -12.38
C LYS A 168 -14.62 7.64 -13.64
N ASN A 169 -14.01 6.45 -13.62
CA ASN A 169 -13.24 5.90 -14.73
C ASN A 169 -13.94 4.73 -15.47
N HIS A 170 -15.16 4.35 -15.07
CA HIS A 170 -15.85 3.20 -15.65
C HIS A 170 -16.09 3.31 -17.16
N HIS A 171 -16.22 4.53 -17.70
CA HIS A 171 -16.50 4.73 -19.13
C HIS A 171 -15.39 4.27 -20.09
N ILE A 172 -14.15 4.08 -19.61
CA ILE A 172 -13.00 3.83 -20.50
C ILE A 172 -12.56 2.35 -20.50
N LEU A 173 -12.79 1.57 -19.43
CA LEU A 173 -12.20 0.23 -19.26
C LEU A 173 -13.13 -0.78 -18.54
N HIS A 174 -14.36 -0.96 -19.01
CA HIS A 174 -15.37 -1.78 -18.33
C HIS A 174 -14.99 -3.24 -18.00
N ASN A 175 -13.94 -3.81 -18.62
CA ASN A 175 -13.57 -5.23 -18.48
C ASN A 175 -12.15 -5.50 -17.96
N MET A 176 -11.37 -4.47 -17.63
CA MET A 176 -9.95 -4.63 -17.26
C MET A 176 -9.66 -4.37 -15.79
N TYR A 177 -10.62 -3.87 -15.01
CA TYR A 177 -10.40 -3.65 -13.57
C TYR A 177 -10.48 -4.94 -12.76
N LEU A 178 -9.57 -5.04 -11.79
CA LEU A 178 -9.60 -6.04 -10.74
C LEU A 178 -10.90 -5.90 -9.94
N SER A 179 -11.68 -6.97 -9.85
CA SER A 179 -12.87 -6.96 -9.00
C SER A 179 -12.47 -6.71 -7.54
N SER A 180 -13.35 -6.14 -6.72
CA SER A 180 -13.06 -5.94 -5.28
C SER A 180 -12.71 -7.24 -4.57
N CYS A 181 -13.31 -8.35 -4.99
CA CYS A 181 -13.05 -9.67 -4.43
C CYS A 181 -11.67 -10.19 -4.82
N THR A 182 -11.29 -10.05 -6.09
CA THR A 182 -9.95 -10.42 -6.55
C THR A 182 -8.87 -9.56 -5.91
N TYR A 183 -9.12 -8.25 -5.75
CA TYR A 183 -8.22 -7.36 -5.01
C TYR A 183 -7.98 -7.86 -3.59
N PHE A 184 -9.06 -8.21 -2.90
CA PHE A 184 -8.98 -8.73 -1.54
C PHE A 184 -8.22 -10.06 -1.47
N GLU A 185 -8.53 -11.00 -2.35
CA GLU A 185 -7.83 -12.29 -2.44
C GLU A 185 -6.33 -12.07 -2.66
N LEU A 186 -5.96 -11.10 -3.49
CA LEU A 186 -4.57 -10.73 -3.75
C LEU A 186 -3.90 -10.13 -2.50
N ILE A 187 -4.55 -9.22 -1.78
CA ILE A 187 -4.01 -8.70 -0.50
C ILE A 187 -3.80 -9.82 0.53
N VAL A 188 -4.79 -10.72 0.68
CA VAL A 188 -4.67 -11.88 1.59
C VAL A 188 -3.51 -12.79 1.16
N LEU A 189 -3.36 -13.03 -0.13
CA LEU A 189 -2.25 -13.81 -0.69
C LEU A 189 -0.90 -13.16 -0.38
N ILE A 190 -0.78 -11.83 -0.53
CA ILE A 190 0.43 -11.08 -0.20
C ILE A 190 0.78 -11.24 1.29
N MET A 191 -0.19 -11.08 2.18
CA MET A 191 0.04 -11.24 3.62
C MET A 191 0.51 -12.64 3.99
N LYS A 192 -0.07 -13.68 3.39
CA LYS A 192 0.36 -15.08 3.61
C LYS A 192 1.80 -15.28 3.17
N VAL A 193 2.18 -14.78 1.99
CA VAL A 193 3.57 -14.88 1.50
C VAL A 193 4.51 -14.05 2.39
N GLN A 194 4.15 -12.82 2.75
CA GLN A 194 4.94 -11.99 3.66
C GLN A 194 5.14 -12.65 5.02
N TYR A 195 4.10 -13.28 5.58
CA TYR A 195 4.20 -14.01 6.83
C TYR A 195 5.25 -15.13 6.76
N VAL A 196 5.22 -15.95 5.70
CA VAL A 196 6.24 -16.98 5.49
C VAL A 196 7.64 -16.36 5.38
N LEU A 197 7.80 -15.25 4.67
CA LEU A 197 9.10 -14.58 4.54
C LEU A 197 9.61 -14.03 5.87
N LEU A 198 8.72 -13.48 6.70
CA LEU A 198 9.04 -13.00 8.04
C LEU A 198 9.47 -14.14 8.97
N GLU A 199 8.71 -15.24 9.03
CA GLU A 199 9.04 -16.43 9.82
C GLU A 199 10.40 -17.02 9.43
N LEU A 200 10.73 -16.98 8.14
CA LEU A 200 12.00 -17.50 7.63
C LEU A 200 13.15 -16.48 7.69
N ASN A 201 12.88 -15.25 8.15
CA ASN A 201 13.79 -14.10 8.08
C ASN A 201 14.42 -13.94 6.68
N ILE A 202 13.59 -14.00 5.64
CA ILE A 202 13.98 -13.80 4.25
C ILE A 202 13.57 -12.39 3.85
N ASP A 203 14.55 -11.55 3.58
CA ASP A 203 14.28 -10.23 3.01
C ASP A 203 13.83 -10.36 1.54
N TYR A 204 12.98 -9.44 1.12
CA TYR A 204 12.44 -9.37 -0.24
C TYR A 204 12.16 -7.92 -0.61
N PHE A 205 11.93 -7.65 -1.89
CA PHE A 205 11.38 -6.38 -2.36
C PHE A 205 10.44 -6.60 -3.55
N ILE A 206 9.52 -5.67 -3.77
CA ILE A 206 8.56 -5.74 -4.88
C ILE A 206 9.19 -5.44 -6.25
N GLY A 207 8.69 -6.12 -7.29
CA GLY A 207 9.12 -5.93 -8.68
C GLY A 207 8.52 -4.71 -9.35
N GLN A 208 8.97 -4.43 -10.57
CA GLN A 208 8.73 -3.18 -11.30
C GLN A 208 7.24 -2.81 -11.39
N ASN A 209 6.36 -3.75 -11.74
CA ASN A 209 4.94 -3.46 -11.95
C ASN A 209 4.20 -3.21 -10.63
N THR A 210 4.56 -3.95 -9.59
CA THR A 210 4.02 -3.75 -8.24
C THR A 210 4.54 -2.44 -7.64
N LEU A 211 5.82 -2.14 -7.82
CA LEU A 211 6.45 -0.91 -7.39
C LEU A 211 5.83 0.31 -8.05
N LEU A 212 5.44 0.21 -9.33
CA LEU A 212 4.77 1.29 -10.06
C LEU A 212 3.44 1.68 -9.39
N GLY A 213 2.61 0.71 -9.03
CA GLY A 213 1.37 0.97 -8.29
C GLY A 213 1.64 1.58 -6.90
N ALA A 214 2.63 1.03 -6.19
CA ALA A 214 3.04 1.52 -4.89
C ALA A 214 3.50 2.99 -4.94
N LEU A 215 4.14 3.44 -6.03
CA LEU A 215 4.57 4.84 -6.18
C LEU A 215 3.47 5.77 -6.62
N ARG A 216 2.57 5.32 -7.51
CA ARG A 216 1.55 6.17 -8.12
C ARG A 216 0.41 6.49 -7.17
N HIS A 217 -0.05 5.49 -6.45
CA HIS A 217 -1.27 5.58 -5.66
C HIS A 217 -1.23 4.67 -4.44
N HIS A 218 -0.02 4.27 -4.01
CA HIS A 218 0.19 3.49 -2.79
C HIS A 218 -0.63 2.17 -2.77
N ASP A 219 -0.82 1.53 -3.92
CA ASP A 219 -1.67 0.33 -4.04
C ASP A 219 -1.32 -0.51 -5.28
N ILE A 220 -2.00 -1.62 -5.50
CA ILE A 220 -1.93 -2.42 -6.74
C ILE A 220 -2.49 -1.58 -7.89
N VAL A 221 -1.83 -1.59 -9.04
CA VAL A 221 -2.38 -0.98 -10.27
C VAL A 221 -3.76 -1.57 -10.54
N PRO A 222 -4.83 -0.79 -10.71
CA PRO A 222 -6.21 -1.30 -10.64
C PRO A 222 -6.60 -2.38 -11.64
N TRP A 223 -5.82 -2.59 -12.71
CA TRP A 223 -6.01 -3.63 -13.72
C TRP A 223 -4.98 -4.78 -13.63
N HIS A 224 -4.06 -4.74 -12.66
CA HIS A 224 -3.08 -5.80 -12.43
C HIS A 224 -3.61 -6.84 -11.44
N SER A 225 -3.54 -8.11 -11.81
CA SER A 225 -3.87 -9.26 -10.94
C SER A 225 -2.64 -10.03 -10.47
N ILE A 226 -1.46 -9.50 -10.73
CA ILE A 226 -0.16 -10.11 -10.43
C ILE A 226 0.65 -9.15 -9.55
N VAL A 227 1.24 -9.71 -8.50
CA VAL A 227 2.23 -9.02 -7.67
C VAL A 227 3.58 -9.71 -7.81
N GLU A 228 4.65 -8.94 -7.96
CA GLU A 228 5.99 -9.43 -8.23
C GLU A 228 6.86 -9.26 -6.98
N PHE A 229 7.47 -10.34 -6.49
CA PHE A 229 8.40 -10.34 -5.37
C PHE A 229 9.78 -10.79 -5.85
N ASN A 230 10.83 -10.17 -5.32
CA ASN A 230 12.21 -10.52 -5.60
C ASN A 230 12.88 -10.97 -4.31
N LEU A 231 13.40 -12.20 -4.30
CA LEU A 231 14.04 -12.85 -3.16
C LEU A 231 15.50 -13.19 -3.49
N PRO A 232 16.41 -13.23 -2.49
CA PRO A 232 17.76 -13.73 -2.70
C PRO A 232 17.75 -15.18 -3.21
N LEU A 233 18.58 -15.52 -4.21
CA LEU A 233 18.66 -16.88 -4.73
C LEU A 233 19.03 -17.90 -3.63
N LEU A 234 19.86 -17.48 -2.68
CA LEU A 234 20.26 -18.31 -1.53
C LEU A 234 19.07 -18.71 -0.65
N SER A 235 17.96 -17.96 -0.65
CA SER A 235 16.78 -18.30 0.14
C SER A 235 15.80 -19.24 -0.58
N LYS A 236 16.06 -19.56 -1.86
CA LYS A 236 15.17 -20.34 -2.73
C LYS A 236 14.74 -21.67 -2.12
N ALA A 237 15.69 -22.52 -1.73
CA ALA A 237 15.38 -23.84 -1.19
C ALA A 237 14.52 -23.73 0.09
N LYS A 238 14.94 -22.86 1.02
CA LYS A 238 14.24 -22.59 2.27
C LYS A 238 12.82 -22.08 2.04
N PHE A 239 12.62 -21.16 1.10
CA PHE A 239 11.29 -20.63 0.75
C PHE A 239 10.38 -21.73 0.17
N ILE A 240 10.87 -22.47 -0.83
CA ILE A 240 10.10 -23.53 -1.52
C ILE A 240 9.64 -24.62 -0.53
N GLU A 241 10.51 -25.03 0.38
CA GLU A 241 10.19 -26.07 1.35
C GLU A 241 9.10 -25.63 2.35
N ASN A 242 8.99 -24.32 2.62
CA ASN A 242 8.17 -23.80 3.72
C ASN A 242 6.90 -23.06 3.27
N ILE A 243 6.78 -22.64 2.01
CA ILE A 243 5.65 -21.81 1.53
C ILE A 243 4.28 -22.49 1.69
N ASN A 244 4.22 -23.82 1.65
CA ASN A 244 2.98 -24.58 1.78
C ASN A 244 2.76 -25.20 3.18
N LYS A 245 3.68 -25.00 4.14
CA LYS A 245 3.55 -25.62 5.48
C LYS A 245 2.42 -25.01 6.30
N ASN A 246 2.28 -23.69 6.25
CA ASN A 246 1.33 -22.95 7.08
C ASN A 246 0.02 -22.61 6.34
N PHE A 247 0.04 -22.69 5.01
CA PHE A 247 -1.07 -22.29 4.16
C PHE A 247 -1.25 -23.29 3.02
N GLN A 248 -2.50 -23.49 2.61
CA GLN A 248 -2.85 -24.22 1.37
C GLN A 248 -2.54 -23.36 0.14
N LEU A 249 -1.28 -22.96 0.00
CA LEU A 249 -0.76 -22.28 -1.18
C LEU A 249 -0.31 -23.34 -2.18
N VAL A 250 -0.39 -22.98 -3.46
CA VAL A 250 0.20 -23.74 -4.53
C VAL A 250 1.36 -22.94 -5.07
N LEU A 251 2.52 -23.58 -5.12
CA LEU A 251 3.71 -23.06 -5.75
C LEU A 251 3.89 -23.79 -7.08
N GLN A 252 3.74 -23.08 -8.18
CA GLN A 252 3.96 -23.61 -9.51
C GLN A 252 5.23 -23.02 -10.12
N GLN A 253 6.18 -23.88 -10.49
CA GLN A 253 7.33 -23.49 -11.29
C GLN A 253 6.91 -23.45 -12.76
N VAL A 254 7.04 -22.29 -13.42
CA VAL A 254 6.67 -22.11 -14.82
C VAL A 254 7.91 -21.76 -15.63
N ASN A 255 8.12 -22.51 -16.72
CA ASN A 255 9.08 -22.16 -17.75
C ASN A 255 8.58 -20.89 -18.45
N ASN A 256 9.31 -19.80 -18.34
CA ASN A 256 8.92 -18.59 -19.03
C ASN A 256 9.28 -18.70 -20.51
N ALA A 257 8.40 -19.30 -21.32
CA ALA A 257 8.63 -19.48 -22.76
C ALA A 257 8.85 -18.16 -23.54
N TYR A 258 8.44 -17.03 -22.97
CA TYR A 258 8.69 -15.68 -23.51
C TYR A 258 10.13 -15.20 -23.31
N ILE A 259 10.85 -15.73 -22.31
CA ILE A 259 12.30 -15.55 -22.22
C ILE A 259 12.89 -16.64 -23.11
N ASN A 260 13.08 -16.32 -24.39
CA ASN A 260 13.77 -17.08 -25.44
C ASN A 260 14.11 -18.54 -25.11
N LYS A 261 13.65 -19.50 -25.93
CA LYS A 261 13.89 -20.98 -25.90
C LYS A 261 15.30 -21.50 -25.51
N LYS A 262 16.30 -20.63 -25.34
CA LYS A 262 17.66 -20.89 -24.89
C LYS A 262 17.95 -20.53 -23.42
N GLN A 263 17.02 -19.94 -22.68
CA GLN A 263 17.25 -19.49 -21.30
C GLN A 263 16.28 -20.20 -20.36
N ASN A 264 16.83 -21.07 -19.49
CA ASN A 264 16.08 -21.80 -18.45
C ASN A 264 15.69 -20.86 -17.29
N GLY A 265 14.96 -19.79 -17.59
CA GLY A 265 14.39 -18.89 -16.60
C GLY A 265 13.13 -19.48 -15.99
N PHE A 266 13.14 -19.69 -14.67
CA PHE A 266 11.98 -20.18 -13.93
C PHE A 266 11.37 -19.04 -13.12
N ILE A 267 10.09 -18.78 -13.38
CA ILE A 267 9.26 -17.96 -12.50
C ILE A 267 8.47 -18.91 -11.60
N TYR A 268 8.39 -18.57 -10.33
CA TYR A 268 7.55 -19.29 -9.39
C TYR A 268 6.27 -18.51 -9.17
N LYS A 269 5.13 -19.12 -9.48
CA LYS A 269 3.81 -18.54 -9.25
C LYS A 269 3.24 -19.11 -7.96
N VAL A 270 2.84 -18.24 -7.05
CA VAL A 270 2.14 -18.58 -5.82
C VAL A 270 0.70 -18.14 -5.97
N PHE A 271 -0.23 -19.05 -5.74
CA PHE A 271 -1.67 -18.79 -5.77
C PHE A 271 -2.39 -19.70 -4.77
N THR A 272 -3.70 -19.52 -4.59
CA THR A 272 -4.50 -20.35 -3.69
C THR A 272 -4.85 -21.68 -4.36
N ALA A 273 -4.97 -22.77 -3.58
CA ALA A 273 -5.15 -24.11 -4.15
C ALA A 273 -6.38 -24.28 -5.07
N ASP A 274 -7.39 -23.43 -4.92
CA ASP A 274 -8.64 -23.45 -5.68
C ASP A 274 -8.61 -22.61 -6.96
N LYS A 275 -7.56 -21.81 -7.20
CA LYS A 275 -7.51 -20.85 -8.32
C LYS A 275 -6.11 -20.64 -8.87
N SER A 276 -5.99 -20.46 -10.17
CA SER A 276 -4.74 -20.00 -10.81
C SER A 276 -4.54 -18.48 -10.76
N TRP A 277 -5.51 -17.73 -10.24
CA TRP A 277 -5.48 -16.27 -10.12
C TRP A 277 -6.34 -15.79 -8.94
N PRO A 278 -6.01 -14.66 -8.29
CA PRO A 278 -4.82 -13.83 -8.49
C PRO A 278 -3.54 -14.55 -8.04
N GLN A 279 -2.36 -14.05 -8.45
CA GLN A 279 -1.09 -14.74 -8.21
C GLN A 279 0.04 -13.79 -7.82
N ILE A 280 1.03 -14.33 -7.11
CA ILE A 280 2.30 -13.68 -6.82
C ILE A 280 3.39 -14.37 -7.63
N GLU A 281 4.12 -13.61 -8.43
CA GLU A 281 5.31 -14.07 -9.12
C GLU A 281 6.55 -13.83 -8.27
N ILE A 282 7.27 -14.90 -7.96
CA ILE A 282 8.51 -14.90 -7.21
C ILE A 282 9.68 -15.00 -8.20
N TYR A 283 10.54 -14.00 -8.14
CA TYR A 283 11.80 -13.90 -8.86
C TYR A 283 12.94 -14.07 -7.87
N PHE A 284 14.02 -14.71 -8.32
CA PHE A 284 15.22 -14.90 -7.51
C PHE A 284 16.38 -14.09 -8.09
N TYR A 285 16.99 -13.24 -7.26
CA TYR A 285 18.15 -12.44 -7.62
C TYR A 285 19.44 -13.02 -7.02
N GLN A 286 20.52 -12.93 -7.78
CA GLN A 286 21.89 -13.05 -7.29
C GLN A 286 22.45 -11.68 -6.97
N GLU A 287 23.55 -11.67 -6.23
CA GLU A 287 24.26 -10.45 -5.92
C GLU A 287 25.78 -10.67 -5.94
N ASN A 288 26.50 -9.60 -6.22
CA ASN A 288 27.95 -9.53 -6.02
C ASN A 288 28.28 -8.39 -5.05
N SER A 289 29.52 -7.90 -5.04
CA SER A 289 29.95 -6.83 -4.14
C SER A 289 29.24 -5.49 -4.39
N THR A 290 28.74 -5.23 -5.60
CA THR A 290 28.25 -3.90 -6.01
C THR A 290 26.82 -3.91 -6.54
N HIS A 291 26.32 -5.04 -7.05
CA HIS A 291 25.05 -5.14 -7.75
C HIS A 291 24.22 -6.36 -7.36
N ILE A 292 22.92 -6.28 -7.63
CA ILE A 292 22.02 -7.41 -7.74
C ILE A 292 21.60 -7.61 -9.19
N PHE A 293 21.30 -8.85 -9.56
CA PHE A 293 20.89 -9.21 -10.92
C PHE A 293 20.06 -10.50 -10.90
N ASP A 294 19.20 -10.68 -11.89
CA ASP A 294 18.38 -11.89 -12.03
C ASP A 294 19.28 -13.13 -12.18
N SER A 295 18.94 -14.19 -11.44
CA SER A 295 19.69 -15.45 -11.42
C SER A 295 19.69 -16.21 -12.76
N TYR A 296 18.77 -15.88 -13.67
CA TYR A 296 18.54 -16.67 -14.87
C TYR A 296 19.14 -16.10 -16.16
N ASN A 297 19.82 -14.95 -16.12
CA ASN A 297 20.34 -14.33 -17.33
C ASN A 297 21.78 -13.81 -17.19
N ASN A 298 22.71 -14.47 -17.89
CA ASN A 298 24.07 -13.95 -18.10
C ASN A 298 24.11 -12.80 -19.13
N ASN A 299 23.02 -12.54 -19.86
CA ASN A 299 22.94 -11.46 -20.83
C ASN A 299 22.11 -10.31 -20.26
N HIS A 300 22.80 -9.28 -19.80
CA HIS A 300 22.32 -8.09 -19.06
C HIS A 300 21.21 -7.23 -19.72
N LEU A 301 20.69 -7.61 -20.90
CA LEU A 301 20.00 -6.65 -21.79
C LEU A 301 18.47 -6.61 -21.68
N ASN A 302 17.78 -7.58 -21.06
CA ASN A 302 16.31 -7.64 -21.04
C ASN A 302 15.72 -8.11 -19.68
N MET A 303 16.33 -7.70 -18.56
CA MET A 303 15.99 -8.24 -17.23
C MET A 303 14.90 -7.40 -16.55
N LYS A 304 13.91 -8.06 -15.91
CA LYS A 304 12.84 -7.38 -15.12
C LYS A 304 13.41 -6.60 -13.92
N ILE A 305 14.44 -7.13 -13.26
CA ILE A 305 15.16 -6.44 -12.18
C ILE A 305 16.24 -5.52 -12.76
N GLY A 306 16.83 -5.85 -13.91
CA GLY A 306 18.04 -5.18 -14.40
C GLY A 306 19.28 -5.53 -13.59
N TYR A 307 20.41 -4.92 -13.92
CA TYR A 307 21.63 -4.94 -13.13
C TYR A 307 21.61 -3.72 -12.19
N LEU A 308 21.06 -3.87 -10.98
CA LEU A 308 20.84 -2.76 -10.06
C LEU A 308 22.00 -2.64 -9.07
N GLN A 309 22.43 -1.41 -8.79
CA GLN A 309 23.42 -1.18 -7.74
C GLN A 309 22.83 -1.53 -6.37
N LYS A 310 23.60 -2.16 -5.49
CA LYS A 310 23.18 -2.43 -4.10
C LYS A 310 22.82 -1.14 -3.36
N ASN A 311 23.48 -0.03 -3.70
CA ASN A 311 23.12 1.31 -3.21
C ASN A 311 21.80 1.84 -3.78
N ASP A 312 21.21 1.28 -4.82
CA ASP A 312 19.82 1.63 -5.17
C ASP A 312 18.80 0.70 -4.52
N VAL A 313 19.25 -0.48 -4.09
CA VAL A 313 18.38 -1.52 -3.52
C VAL A 313 18.27 -1.41 -2.01
N PHE A 314 19.41 -1.31 -1.32
CA PHE A 314 19.55 -1.46 0.12
C PHE A 314 19.89 -0.14 0.84
N PRO A 315 19.50 0.01 2.13
CA PRO A 315 18.55 -0.87 2.83
C PRO A 315 17.16 -0.78 2.20
N PHE A 316 16.37 -1.86 2.35
CA PHE A 316 14.98 -1.84 1.89
C PHE A 316 14.19 -0.74 2.61
N GLN A 317 13.14 -0.28 1.95
CA GLN A 317 12.20 0.71 2.47
C GLN A 317 10.80 0.14 2.45
N PHE A 318 10.04 0.39 3.52
CA PHE A 318 8.62 0.08 3.52
C PHE A 318 7.87 1.15 2.75
N ARG A 319 6.88 0.73 1.95
CA ARG A 319 5.94 1.60 1.28
C ARG A 319 4.50 1.21 1.62
N PRO A 320 3.58 2.18 1.72
CA PRO A 320 2.16 1.87 1.75
C PRO A 320 1.74 1.14 0.46
N PHE A 321 0.95 0.09 0.61
CA PHE A 321 0.49 -0.76 -0.50
C PHE A 321 -0.87 -1.37 -0.18
N GLY A 322 -1.94 -0.66 -0.51
CA GLY A 322 -3.26 -1.02 -0.01
C GLY A 322 -3.23 -1.07 1.52
N PRO A 323 -3.94 -2.00 2.19
CA PRO A 323 -4.08 -2.03 3.64
C PRO A 323 -2.84 -2.55 4.39
N ILE A 324 -1.72 -2.76 3.68
CA ILE A 324 -0.49 -3.33 4.21
C ILE A 324 0.71 -2.45 3.86
N LEU A 325 1.82 -2.72 4.56
CA LEU A 325 3.12 -2.23 4.15
C LEU A 325 3.81 -3.29 3.30
N ILE A 326 4.69 -2.84 2.41
CA ILE A 326 5.46 -3.75 1.58
C ILE A 326 6.90 -3.28 1.42
N HIS A 327 7.84 -4.24 1.37
CA HIS A 327 9.24 -3.91 1.11
C HIS A 327 9.45 -3.47 -0.34
N SER A 328 10.13 -2.36 -0.50
CA SER A 328 10.58 -1.74 -1.75
C SER A 328 12.08 -1.50 -1.68
N ILE A 329 12.70 -1.33 -2.84
CA ILE A 329 14.07 -0.83 -2.94
C ILE A 329 14.20 0.62 -2.41
N ARG A 330 15.42 0.99 -2.00
CA ARG A 330 15.79 2.33 -1.52
C ARG A 330 15.49 3.43 -2.54
N ASN A 331 15.94 3.23 -3.77
CA ASN A 331 15.77 4.16 -4.88
C ASN A 331 14.82 3.55 -5.92
N PRO A 332 13.50 3.78 -5.82
CA PRO A 332 12.52 3.17 -6.71
C PRO A 332 12.75 3.51 -8.20
N TYR A 333 13.35 4.68 -8.48
CA TYR A 333 13.61 5.16 -9.83
C TYR A 333 14.74 4.41 -10.54
N ALA A 334 15.58 3.67 -9.80
CA ALA A 334 16.57 2.78 -10.40
C ALA A 334 15.92 1.60 -11.12
N MET A 335 14.71 1.20 -10.71
CA MET A 335 13.97 0.08 -11.30
C MET A 335 12.85 0.54 -12.23
N ILE A 336 12.33 1.75 -12.05
CA ILE A 336 11.25 2.31 -12.88
C ILE A 336 11.78 3.50 -13.67
N SER A 337 11.76 3.41 -14.99
CA SER A 337 12.09 4.54 -15.85
C SER A 337 11.07 5.67 -15.68
N LEU A 338 11.54 6.92 -15.56
CA LEU A 338 10.69 8.10 -15.36
C LEU A 338 9.51 8.22 -16.36
N PRO A 339 9.65 7.92 -17.66
CA PRO A 339 8.51 7.94 -18.59
C PRO A 339 7.37 7.03 -18.14
N LYS A 340 7.68 5.85 -17.58
CA LYS A 340 6.67 4.92 -17.09
C LYS A 340 5.88 5.44 -15.90
N LEU A 341 6.37 6.44 -15.15
CA LEU A 341 5.61 7.00 -14.02
C LEU A 341 4.48 7.92 -14.48
N ASN A 342 4.70 8.67 -15.56
CA ASN A 342 3.76 9.67 -16.06
C ASN A 342 2.74 9.12 -17.07
N ILE A 343 2.94 7.90 -17.55
CA ILE A 343 2.10 7.32 -18.60
C ILE A 343 1.13 6.28 -18.03
N CYS A 344 -0.16 6.62 -17.98
CA CYS A 344 -1.22 5.65 -17.68
C CYS A 344 -1.48 4.76 -18.91
N GLU A 345 -0.58 3.81 -19.15
CA GLU A 345 -0.76 2.78 -20.18
C GLU A 345 -1.45 1.55 -19.58
N ASN A 346 -2.44 1.03 -20.29
CA ASN A 346 -3.05 -0.24 -19.99
C ASN A 346 -2.29 -1.36 -20.73
N LEU A 347 -2.04 -2.46 -20.04
CA LEU A 347 -1.54 -3.66 -20.71
C LEU A 347 -2.73 -4.31 -21.43
N ALA A 348 -2.57 -4.64 -22.71
CA ALA A 348 -3.64 -5.32 -23.47
C ALA A 348 -3.99 -6.70 -22.86
N TRP A 349 -3.04 -7.34 -22.17
CA TRP A 349 -3.19 -8.70 -21.66
C TRP A 349 -4.20 -8.85 -20.51
N ASN A 350 -5.18 -9.72 -20.72
CA ASN A 350 -6.14 -10.16 -19.71
C ASN A 350 -5.72 -11.51 -19.12
N HIS A 351 -5.17 -11.50 -17.90
CA HIS A 351 -4.71 -12.73 -17.20
C HIS A 351 -5.82 -13.74 -16.88
N ARG A 352 -7.08 -13.30 -16.74
CA ARG A 352 -8.20 -14.23 -16.51
C ARG A 352 -8.47 -15.08 -17.75
N LEU A 353 -8.22 -14.53 -18.93
CA LEU A 353 -8.51 -15.16 -20.22
C LEU A 353 -7.25 -15.63 -20.96
N GLU A 354 -6.06 -15.34 -20.41
CA GLU A 354 -4.74 -15.54 -21.03
C GLU A 354 -4.68 -15.11 -22.50
N LYS A 355 -5.15 -13.89 -22.78
CA LYS A 355 -5.13 -13.27 -24.12
C LYS A 355 -4.99 -11.75 -24.07
N ALA A 356 -4.42 -11.17 -25.12
CA ALA A 356 -4.35 -9.72 -25.35
C ALA A 356 -5.68 -9.10 -25.78
#